data_AF-A0AAV5UT46-F1
#
_entry.id   AF-A0AAV5UT46-F1
#
_cell.length_a   1.000
_cell.length_b   1.000
_cell.length_c   1.000
_cell.angle_alpha   90.00
_cell.angle_beta   90.00
_cell.angle_gamma   90.00
#
_symmetry.space_group_name_H-M   'P 1'
#
loop_
_entity.id
_entity.type
_entity.pdbx_description
1 polymer ?
#
loop_
_entity_poly.entity_id
_entity_poly.type
_entity_poly.pdbx_seq_one_letter_code
_entity_poly.pdbx_strand_id
1 'polypeptide(L)'
;LFQQVLTINENYNRRLQKMTMSSYCLSRSYQIKENIKIMHLLRKLAYPTILFNIPAFAFISMYTFLPHEERINVVRNISVAFFDLWISLYALSFGILTYNLEPRMQESVRRFYLAAYFLNSYDDFTGRIRKLTNFSPPPQIANETDIYFNMLSKDLHNHNQLKKHSALSTISVIEI
;
A
#
# COMPACT_ATOMS: atom_id res chain seq x y z
N LEU A 1 -6.47 9.01 -15.82
CA LEU A 1 -7.57 8.40 -15.04
C LEU A 1 -7.18 8.13 -13.58
N PHE A 2 -6.20 7.26 -13.28
CA PHE A 2 -5.82 6.95 -11.89
C PHE A 2 -5.41 8.17 -11.04
N GLN A 3 -4.61 9.07 -11.61
CA GLN A 3 -4.21 10.31 -10.95
C GLN A 3 -5.40 11.24 -10.66
N GLN A 4 -6.36 11.32 -11.60
CA GLN A 4 -7.56 12.15 -11.44
C GLN A 4 -8.45 11.62 -10.32
N VAL A 5 -8.64 10.30 -10.21
CA VAL A 5 -9.43 9.68 -9.14
C VAL A 5 -8.78 9.93 -7.77
N LEU A 6 -7.45 9.86 -7.68
CA LEU A 6 -6.72 10.19 -6.45
C LEU A 6 -6.96 11.65 -6.03
N THR A 7 -6.82 12.60 -6.97
CA THR A 7 -7.03 14.02 -6.70
C THR A 7 -8.48 14.32 -6.30
N ILE A 8 -9.47 13.65 -6.92
CA ILE A 8 -10.88 13.76 -6.54
C ILE A 8 -11.08 13.24 -5.11
N ASN A 9 -10.52 12.07 -4.77
CA ASN A 9 -10.64 11.47 -3.44
C ASN A 9 -9.99 12.35 -2.35
N GLU A 10 -8.82 12.92 -2.62
CA GLU A 10 -8.15 13.85 -1.70
C GLU A 10 -8.99 15.13 -1.48
N ASN A 11 -9.51 15.72 -2.56
CA ASN A 11 -10.37 16.90 -2.47
C ASN A 11 -11.68 16.60 -1.74
N TYR A 12 -12.26 15.42 -1.93
CA TYR A 12 -13.47 14.99 -1.25
C TYR A 12 -13.23 14.78 0.26
N ASN A 13 -12.09 14.20 0.62
CA ASN A 13 -11.67 14.04 2.02
C ASN A 13 -11.53 15.42 2.72
N ARG A 14 -10.91 16.40 2.04
CA ARG A 14 -10.80 17.78 2.56
C ARG A 14 -12.15 18.46 2.74
N ARG A 15 -13.16 18.13 1.92
CA ARG A 15 -14.53 18.66 2.06
C ARG A 15 -15.27 18.01 3.21
N LEU A 16 -15.14 16.70 3.38
CA LEU A 16 -15.75 15.95 4.49
C LEU A 16 -15.21 16.40 5.86
N GLN A 17 -13.94 16.76 5.96
CA GLN A 17 -13.36 17.32 7.19
C GLN A 17 -13.97 18.68 7.59
N LYS A 18 -14.61 19.39 6.65
CA LYS A 18 -15.23 20.71 6.89
C LYS A 18 -16.74 20.65 7.18
N MET A 19 -17.38 19.50 7.00
CA MET A 19 -18.81 19.30 7.26
C MET A 19 -19.04 18.81 8.70
N THR A 20 -20.20 19.16 9.27
CA THR A 20 -20.61 18.79 10.63
C THR A 20 -20.50 17.27 10.84
N MET A 21 -19.73 16.89 11.87
CA MET A 21 -19.33 15.51 12.20
C MET A 21 -20.51 14.67 12.68
N SER A 22 -21.35 14.21 11.75
CA SER A 22 -22.26 13.09 11.97
C SER A 22 -21.49 11.77 11.92
N SER A 23 -21.87 10.75 12.71
CA SER A 23 -21.25 9.41 12.66
C SER A 23 -21.18 8.82 11.24
N TYR A 24 -22.12 9.19 10.37
CA TYR A 24 -22.11 8.82 8.95
C TYR A 24 -20.97 9.50 8.16
N CYS A 25 -20.67 10.77 8.44
CA CYS A 25 -19.54 11.46 7.81
C CYS A 25 -18.20 10.88 8.29
N LEU A 26 -18.15 10.40 9.54
CA LEU A 26 -16.96 9.81 10.12
C LEU A 26 -16.61 8.47 9.44
N SER A 27 -17.54 7.53 9.35
CA SER A 27 -17.32 6.23 8.67
C SER A 27 -16.92 6.41 7.20
N ARG A 28 -17.58 7.33 6.48
CA ARG A 28 -17.26 7.64 5.09
C ARG A 28 -15.87 8.25 4.93
N SER A 29 -15.42 9.07 5.88
CA SER A 29 -14.07 9.64 5.85
C SER A 29 -12.98 8.55 6.00
N TYR A 30 -13.24 7.50 6.79
CA TYR A 30 -12.31 6.38 6.94
C TYR A 30 -12.23 5.53 5.67
N GLN A 31 -13.35 5.20 5.04
CA GLN A 31 -13.37 4.47 3.77
C GLN A 31 -12.57 5.21 2.68
N ILE A 32 -12.73 6.53 2.58
CA ILE A 32 -11.98 7.33 1.61
C ILE A 32 -10.49 7.38 1.94
N LYS A 33 -10.12 7.51 3.22
CA LYS A 33 -8.71 7.45 3.65
C LYS A 33 -8.07 6.11 3.32
N GLU A 34 -8.79 5.01 3.50
CA GLU A 34 -8.31 3.67 3.16
C GLU A 34 -8.13 3.52 1.63
N ASN A 35 -9.11 3.94 0.84
CA ASN A 35 -8.99 3.95 -0.62
C ASN A 35 -7.78 4.78 -1.10
N ILE A 36 -7.53 5.95 -0.52
CA ILE A 36 -6.36 6.78 -0.86
C ILE A 36 -5.05 6.03 -0.53
N LYS A 37 -4.97 5.36 0.64
CA LYS A 37 -3.80 4.55 1.00
C LYS A 37 -3.55 3.43 -0.01
N ILE A 38 -4.60 2.68 -0.38
CA ILE A 38 -4.52 1.61 -1.38
C ILE A 38 -4.07 2.17 -2.73
N MET A 39 -4.59 3.33 -3.15
CA MET A 39 -4.17 3.95 -4.40
C MET A 39 -2.69 4.38 -4.39
N HIS A 40 -2.19 4.89 -3.27
CA HIS A 40 -0.76 5.19 -3.12
C HIS A 40 0.11 3.93 -3.17
N LEU A 41 -0.34 2.84 -2.55
CA LEU A 41 0.34 1.55 -2.62
C LEU A 41 0.41 1.05 -4.06
N LEU A 42 -0.73 0.98 -4.75
CA LEU A 42 -0.81 0.55 -6.15
C LEU A 42 0.09 1.40 -7.05
N ARG A 43 0.16 2.72 -6.82
CA ARG A 43 1.07 3.60 -7.56
C ARG A 43 2.54 3.26 -7.30
N LYS A 44 2.93 3.02 -6.05
CA LYS A 44 4.30 2.61 -5.69
C LYS A 44 4.66 1.25 -6.28
N LEU A 45 3.69 0.34 -6.44
CA LEU A 45 3.86 -0.96 -7.06
C LEU A 45 3.93 -0.87 -8.60
N ALA A 46 3.13 0.01 -9.21
CA ALA A 46 3.06 0.15 -10.67
C ALA A 46 4.38 0.64 -11.29
N TYR A 47 5.08 1.57 -10.63
CA TYR A 47 6.35 2.11 -11.12
C TYR A 47 7.42 1.03 -11.38
N PRO A 48 7.79 0.18 -10.40
CA PRO A 48 8.75 -0.88 -10.61
C PRO A 48 8.24 -1.91 -11.62
N THR A 49 6.94 -2.26 -11.62
CA THR A 49 6.36 -3.16 -12.63
C THR A 49 6.60 -2.65 -14.04
N ILE A 50 6.39 -1.36 -14.30
CA ILE A 50 6.66 -0.77 -15.63
C ILE A 50 8.15 -0.88 -15.96
N LEU A 51 9.03 -0.55 -15.01
CA LEU A 51 10.48 -0.61 -15.22
C LEU A 51 10.97 -2.03 -15.57
N PHE A 52 10.45 -3.04 -14.87
CA PHE A 52 10.81 -4.44 -15.08
C PHE A 52 10.26 -5.04 -16.39
N ASN A 53 9.21 -4.45 -16.95
CA ASN A 53 8.67 -4.89 -18.24
C ASN A 53 9.54 -4.43 -19.43
N ILE A 54 10.34 -3.37 -19.29
CA ILE A 54 11.16 -2.83 -20.39
C ILE A 54 12.11 -3.90 -20.98
N PRO A 55 12.90 -4.64 -20.18
CA PRO A 55 13.78 -5.67 -20.72
C PRO A 55 13.01 -6.85 -21.34
N ALA A 56 11.85 -7.20 -20.78
CA ALA A 56 11.00 -8.27 -21.34
C ALA A 56 10.52 -7.92 -22.76
N PHE A 57 10.06 -6.68 -22.98
CA PHE A 57 9.71 -6.20 -24.31
C PHE A 57 10.91 -6.12 -25.25
N ALA A 58 12.09 -5.77 -24.73
CA ALA A 58 13.33 -5.75 -25.53
C ALA A 58 13.69 -7.15 -26.04
N PHE A 59 13.63 -8.18 -25.20
CA PHE A 59 13.93 -9.56 -25.60
C PHE A 59 12.91 -10.12 -26.61
N ILE A 60 11.61 -9.86 -26.40
CA ILE A 60 10.56 -10.26 -27.36
C ILE A 60 10.75 -9.55 -28.71
N SER A 61 11.06 -8.26 -28.68
CA SER A 61 11.30 -7.49 -29.91
C SER A 61 12.51 -8.02 -30.65
N MET A 62 13.61 -8.30 -29.93
CA MET A 62 14.81 -8.91 -30.51
C MET A 62 14.52 -10.26 -31.16
N TYR A 63 13.70 -11.11 -30.52
CA TYR A 63 13.27 -12.39 -31.10
C TYR A 63 12.45 -12.21 -32.38
N THR A 64 11.55 -11.20 -32.41
CA THR A 64 10.59 -11.00 -33.50
C THR A 64 11.21 -10.34 -34.74
N PHE A 65 12.16 -9.41 -34.55
CA PHE A 65 12.82 -8.70 -35.66
C PHE A 65 14.00 -9.46 -36.26
N LEU A 66 14.42 -10.58 -35.67
CA LEU A 66 15.54 -11.37 -36.19
C LEU A 66 15.09 -12.23 -37.39
N PRO A 67 15.76 -12.11 -38.56
CA PRO A 67 15.43 -12.93 -39.73
C PRO A 67 15.72 -14.42 -39.47
N HIS A 68 14.91 -15.28 -40.10
CA HIS A 68 14.98 -16.74 -39.95
C HIS A 68 16.14 -17.33 -40.78
N GLU A 69 17.37 -16.96 -40.44
CA GLU A 69 18.58 -17.52 -41.02
C GLU A 69 19.22 -18.53 -40.07
N GLU A 70 19.71 -19.66 -40.60
CA GLU A 70 20.31 -20.74 -39.80
C GLU A 70 21.47 -20.29 -38.90
N ARG A 71 22.20 -19.24 -39.32
CA ARG A 71 23.31 -18.64 -38.56
C ARG A 71 22.85 -17.90 -37.31
N ILE A 72 21.59 -17.48 -37.24
CA ILE A 72 21.05 -16.62 -36.17
C ILE A 72 20.18 -17.43 -35.19
N ASN A 73 19.92 -18.71 -35.49
CA ASN A 73 19.17 -19.61 -34.62
C ASN A 73 19.74 -19.72 -33.18
N VAL A 74 21.07 -19.64 -33.04
CA VAL A 74 21.73 -19.65 -31.72
C VAL A 74 21.36 -18.40 -30.92
N VAL A 75 21.43 -17.22 -31.53
CA VAL A 75 21.06 -15.94 -30.89
C VAL A 75 19.59 -15.97 -30.48
N ARG A 76 18.72 -16.50 -31.34
CA ARG A 76 17.29 -16.62 -31.06
C ARG A 76 17.01 -17.52 -29.86
N ASN A 77 17.64 -18.69 -29.79
CA ASN A 77 17.48 -19.61 -28.65
C ASN A 77 18.02 -19.01 -27.35
N ILE A 78 19.12 -18.28 -27.42
CA ILE A 78 19.68 -17.55 -26.28
C ILE A 78 18.70 -16.47 -25.81
N SER A 79 18.11 -15.66 -26.72
CA SER A 79 17.11 -14.65 -26.36
C SER A 79 15.88 -15.23 -25.66
N VAL A 80 15.40 -16.40 -26.10
CA VAL A 80 14.28 -17.09 -25.43
C VAL A 80 14.68 -17.58 -24.03
N ALA A 81 15.87 -18.18 -23.88
CA ALA A 81 16.34 -18.61 -22.57
C ALA A 81 16.52 -17.44 -21.59
N PHE A 82 17.04 -16.30 -22.07
CA PHE A 82 17.17 -15.08 -21.26
C PHE A 82 15.81 -14.48 -20.89
N PHE A 83 14.83 -14.55 -21.78
CA PHE A 83 13.46 -14.11 -21.48
C PHE A 83 12.84 -14.94 -20.35
N ASP A 84 12.97 -16.27 -20.42
CA ASP A 84 12.42 -17.18 -19.43
C ASP A 84 13.09 -17.02 -18.05
N LEU A 85 14.42 -16.84 -18.05
CA LEU A 85 15.19 -16.48 -16.86
C LEU A 85 14.75 -15.13 -16.30
N TRP A 86 14.54 -14.12 -17.15
CA TRP A 86 14.11 -12.78 -16.74
C TRP A 86 12.72 -12.82 -16.09
N ILE A 87 11.77 -13.58 -16.63
CA ILE A 87 10.43 -13.76 -16.03
C ILE A 87 10.55 -14.41 -14.64
N SER A 88 11.38 -15.44 -14.51
CA SER A 88 11.60 -16.13 -13.23
C SER A 88 12.20 -15.18 -12.18
N LEU A 89 13.19 -14.37 -12.58
CA LEU A 89 13.81 -13.37 -11.72
C LEU A 89 12.86 -12.21 -11.37
N TYR A 90 11.99 -11.83 -12.31
CA TYR A 90 10.92 -10.86 -12.08
C TYR A 90 9.93 -11.36 -11.03
N ALA A 91 9.47 -12.62 -11.13
CA ALA A 91 8.54 -13.19 -10.15
C ALA A 91 9.12 -13.17 -8.73
N LEU A 92 10.40 -13.55 -8.57
CA LEU A 92 11.10 -13.50 -7.29
C LEU A 92 11.25 -12.05 -6.78
N SER A 93 11.72 -11.15 -7.65
CA SER A 93 11.93 -9.73 -7.30
C SER A 93 10.63 -9.03 -6.92
N PHE A 94 9.55 -9.32 -7.66
CA PHE A 94 8.23 -8.76 -7.39
C PHE A 94 7.64 -9.28 -6.07
N GLY A 95 7.86 -10.56 -5.74
CA GLY A 95 7.50 -11.12 -4.44
C GLY A 95 8.21 -10.40 -3.29
N ILE A 96 9.54 -10.22 -3.40
CA ILE A 96 10.35 -9.50 -2.41
C ILE A 96 9.92 -8.03 -2.30
N LEU A 97 9.68 -7.38 -3.43
CA LEU A 97 9.29 -5.97 -3.48
C LEU A 97 7.93 -5.75 -2.82
N THR A 98 6.95 -6.58 -3.16
CA THR A 98 5.61 -6.57 -2.57
C THR A 98 5.69 -6.82 -1.06
N TYR A 99 6.54 -7.76 -0.64
CA TYR A 99 6.80 -8.02 0.78
C TYR A 99 7.37 -6.79 1.51
N ASN A 100 8.29 -6.04 0.90
CA ASN A 100 8.89 -4.85 1.51
C ASN A 100 7.94 -3.64 1.54
N LEU A 101 7.02 -3.53 0.57
CA LEU A 101 6.10 -2.39 0.44
C LEU A 101 4.93 -2.44 1.42
N GLU A 102 4.37 -3.62 1.68
CA GLU A 102 3.13 -3.76 2.45
C GLU A 102 3.34 -4.60 3.72
N PRO A 103 3.48 -3.99 4.92
CA PRO A 103 3.65 -4.71 6.18
C PRO A 103 2.47 -5.64 6.50
N ARG A 104 1.26 -5.30 6.04
CA ARG A 104 0.05 -6.15 6.17
C ARG A 104 0.16 -7.48 5.42
N MET A 105 0.88 -7.50 4.29
CA MET A 105 1.15 -8.76 3.59
C MET A 105 2.19 -9.60 4.34
N GLN A 106 3.15 -8.97 5.01
CA GLN A 106 4.14 -9.70 5.84
C GLN A 106 3.45 -10.51 6.93
N GLU A 107 2.46 -9.93 7.61
CA GLU A 107 1.67 -10.63 8.64
C GLU A 107 0.80 -11.75 8.07
N SER A 108 0.21 -11.53 6.90
CA SER A 108 -0.58 -12.56 6.22
C SER A 108 0.28 -13.75 5.79
N VAL A 109 1.50 -13.48 5.31
CA VAL A 109 2.47 -14.51 4.91
C VAL A 109 3.06 -15.24 6.13
N ARG A 110 3.30 -14.53 7.23
CA ARG A 110 3.81 -15.10 8.49
C ARG A 110 2.83 -16.09 9.16
N ARG A 111 1.54 -16.06 8.80
CA ARG A 111 0.57 -17.08 9.23
C ARG A 111 0.86 -18.47 8.62
N PHE A 112 1.63 -18.55 7.54
CA PHE A 112 2.04 -19.81 6.95
C PHE A 112 3.36 -20.30 7.56
N TYR A 113 3.37 -21.50 8.14
CA TYR A 113 4.48 -22.06 8.92
C TYR A 113 5.79 -22.19 8.12
N LEU A 114 5.71 -22.65 6.86
CA LEU A 114 6.89 -22.74 5.97
C LEU A 114 7.38 -21.37 5.53
N ALA A 115 6.47 -20.45 5.25
CA ALA A 115 6.85 -19.09 4.87
C ALA A 115 7.54 -18.38 6.04
N ALA A 116 7.06 -18.57 7.29
CA ALA A 116 7.69 -18.00 8.49
C ALA A 116 9.15 -18.44 8.68
N TYR A 117 9.51 -19.68 8.34
CA TYR A 117 10.90 -20.16 8.42
C TYR A 117 11.82 -19.43 7.42
N PHE A 118 11.42 -19.37 6.14
CA PHE A 118 12.17 -18.64 5.13
C PHE A 118 12.19 -17.13 5.40
N LEU A 119 11.07 -16.57 5.88
CA LEU A 119 10.97 -15.17 6.26
C LEU A 119 11.90 -14.81 7.41
N ASN A 120 12.00 -15.64 8.46
CA ASN A 120 12.90 -15.36 9.58
C ASN A 120 14.36 -15.30 9.12
N SER A 121 14.75 -16.16 8.19
CA SER A 121 16.10 -16.13 7.60
C SER A 121 16.33 -14.89 6.72
N TYR A 122 15.30 -14.45 5.99
CA TYR A 122 15.35 -13.24 5.17
C TYR A 122 15.34 -11.96 6.01
N ASP A 123 14.49 -11.87 7.03
CA ASP A 123 14.36 -10.73 7.94
C ASP A 123 15.65 -10.47 8.73
N ASP A 124 16.45 -11.50 9.02
CA ASP A 124 17.76 -11.32 9.67
C ASP A 124 18.77 -10.63 8.73
N PHE A 125 18.68 -10.92 7.43
CA PHE A 125 19.48 -10.27 6.38
C PHE A 125 18.99 -8.85 6.08
N THR A 126 17.68 -8.67 5.85
CA THR A 126 17.09 -7.35 5.55
C THR A 126 16.97 -6.46 6.78
N GLY A 127 16.89 -7.01 7.99
CA GLY A 127 16.85 -6.25 9.25
C GLY A 127 18.11 -5.43 9.49
N ARG A 128 19.27 -5.89 8.98
CA ARG A 128 20.49 -5.06 8.92
C ARG A 128 20.36 -3.87 7.97
N ILE A 129 19.66 -4.03 6.84
CA ILE A 129 19.40 -2.96 5.85
C ILE A 129 18.32 -1.98 6.37
N ARG A 130 17.29 -2.49 7.06
CA ARG A 130 16.22 -1.70 7.67
C ARG A 130 16.73 -0.84 8.83
N LYS A 131 17.73 -1.32 9.60
CA LYS A 131 18.42 -0.52 10.63
C LYS A 131 19.18 0.69 10.06
N LEU A 132 19.56 0.66 8.77
CA LEU A 132 20.19 1.80 8.08
C LEU A 132 19.17 2.80 7.53
N THR A 133 17.92 2.37 7.35
CA THR A 133 16.82 3.19 6.85
C THR A 133 15.82 3.39 7.98
N ASN A 134 16.11 4.32 8.90
CA ASN A 134 15.27 4.69 10.04
C ASN A 134 13.80 4.93 9.63
N PHE A 135 13.00 3.87 9.60
CA PHE A 135 11.55 3.90 9.56
C PHE A 135 11.06 3.35 10.89
N SER A 136 10.27 4.16 11.58
CA SER A 136 9.67 3.87 12.87
C SER A 136 9.05 2.46 12.91
N PRO A 137 9.13 1.76 14.05
CA PRO A 137 8.56 0.42 14.19
C PRO A 137 7.04 0.45 13.86
N PRO A 138 6.50 -0.63 13.27
CA PRO A 138 5.06 -0.74 13.05
C PRO A 138 4.34 -0.64 14.41
N PRO A 139 3.24 0.11 14.51
CA PRO A 139 2.47 0.19 15.73
C PRO A 139 1.97 -1.21 16.11
N GLN A 140 2.11 -1.57 17.38
CA GLN A 140 1.67 -2.86 17.92
C GLN A 140 0.16 -3.02 17.69
N ILE A 141 -0.21 -4.13 17.03
CA ILE A 141 -1.59 -4.48 16.72
C ILE A 141 -2.25 -4.98 18.01
N ALA A 142 -2.86 -4.07 18.76
CA ALA A 142 -4.12 -4.39 19.41
C ALA A 142 -5.16 -4.56 18.29
N ASN A 143 -6.05 -5.55 18.40
CA ASN A 143 -7.10 -5.89 17.44
C ASN A 143 -7.56 -4.67 16.60
N GLU A 144 -7.31 -4.69 15.28
CA GLU A 144 -7.55 -3.52 14.40
C GLU A 144 -9.00 -3.01 14.45
N THR A 145 -9.97 -3.89 14.67
CA THR A 145 -11.38 -3.53 14.92
C THR A 145 -11.51 -2.74 16.22
N ASP A 146 -10.85 -3.16 17.29
CA ASP A 146 -10.86 -2.46 18.57
C ASP A 146 -10.11 -1.14 18.49
N ILE A 147 -9.07 -1.00 17.65
CA ILE A 147 -8.41 0.29 17.40
C ILE A 147 -9.37 1.22 16.65
N TYR A 148 -10.03 0.74 15.60
CA TYR A 148 -11.01 1.53 14.86
C TYR A 148 -12.15 1.97 15.78
N PHE A 149 -12.76 1.04 16.52
CA PHE A 149 -13.84 1.34 17.44
C PHE A 149 -13.38 2.13 18.67
N ASN A 150 -12.13 2.00 19.13
CA ASN A 150 -11.58 2.83 20.21
C ASN A 150 -11.26 4.25 19.74
N MET A 151 -10.73 4.43 18.54
CA MET A 151 -10.54 5.77 17.98
C MET A 151 -11.89 6.43 17.72
N LEU A 152 -12.85 5.66 17.16
CA LEU A 152 -14.20 6.12 16.93
C LEU A 152 -14.92 6.47 18.25
N SER A 153 -14.82 5.62 19.27
CA SER A 153 -15.46 5.84 20.57
C SER A 153 -14.84 7.02 21.30
N LYS A 154 -13.52 7.18 21.24
CA LYS A 154 -12.79 8.32 21.81
C LYS A 154 -13.18 9.63 21.14
N ASP A 155 -13.24 9.67 19.81
CA ASP A 155 -13.66 10.86 19.07
C ASP A 155 -15.13 11.20 19.29
N LEU A 156 -16.00 10.18 19.37
CA LEU A 156 -17.42 10.36 19.70
C LEU A 156 -17.60 10.91 21.12
N HIS A 157 -16.81 10.43 22.08
CA HIS A 157 -16.85 10.87 23.47
C HIS A 157 -16.38 12.33 23.59
N ASN A 158 -15.27 12.70 22.96
CA ASN A 158 -14.78 14.07 22.90
C ASN A 158 -15.80 15.03 22.24
N HIS A 159 -16.48 14.58 21.17
CA HIS A 159 -17.51 15.38 20.53
C HIS A 159 -18.71 15.63 21.46
N ASN A 160 -19.16 14.61 22.18
CA ASN A 160 -20.27 14.75 23.14
C ASN A 160 -19.91 15.69 24.30
N GLN A 161 -18.66 15.66 24.77
CA GLN A 161 -18.13 16.59 25.77
C GLN A 161 -18.17 18.05 25.26
N LEU A 162 -17.66 18.30 24.05
CA LEU A 162 -17.69 19.63 23.42
C LEU A 162 -19.11 20.16 23.24
N LYS A 163 -20.05 19.29 22.80
CA LYS A 163 -21.46 19.67 22.64
C LYS A 163 -22.10 20.05 23.99
N LYS A 164 -21.81 19.30 25.06
CA LYS A 164 -22.29 19.59 26.41
C LYS A 164 -21.77 20.92 26.93
N HIS A 165 -20.49 21.23 26.71
CA HIS A 165 -19.91 22.52 27.08
C HIS A 165 -20.51 23.68 26.28
N SER A 166 -20.74 23.53 24.97
CA SER A 166 -21.39 24.55 24.16
C SER A 166 -22.83 24.85 24.62
N ALA A 167 -23.60 23.81 24.97
CA ALA A 167 -24.96 23.97 25.46
C ALA A 167 -25.01 24.72 26.80
N LEU A 168 -24.10 24.39 27.73
CA LEU A 168 -23.99 25.09 29.02
C LEU A 168 -23.60 26.56 28.85
N SER A 169 -22.65 26.86 27.95
CA SER A 169 -22.27 28.25 27.66
C SER A 169 -23.39 29.07 27.01
N THR A 170 -24.32 28.42 26.30
CA THR A 170 -25.47 29.10 25.68
C THR A 170 -26.54 29.41 26.73
N ILE A 171 -26.73 28.53 27.72
CA ILE A 171 -27.70 28.73 28.81
C ILE A 171 -27.22 29.84 29.75
N SER A 172 -25.91 29.91 30.06
CA SER A 172 -25.36 30.98 30.91
C SER A 172 -25.44 32.38 30.29
N VAL A 173 -25.60 32.49 28.97
CA VAL A 173 -25.75 33.77 28.27
C VAL A 173 -27.22 34.26 28.25
N ILE A 174 -28.17 33.38 28.52
CA ILE A 174 -29.61 33.70 28.53
C ILE A 174 -30.09 34.12 29.95
N GLU A 175 -29.28 33.86 30.99
CA GLU A 175 -29.58 34.20 32.39
C GLU A 175 -29.03 35.56 32.88
N ILE A 176 -28.61 36.45 31.98
CA ILE A 176 -28.22 37.85 32.27
C ILE A 176 -29.16 38.80 31.54
#